data_AF-A0AAV1MCE1-F1
#
_entry.id   AF-A0AAV1MCE1-F1
#
_cell.length_a   1.000
_cell.length_b   1.000
_cell.length_c   1.000
_cell.angle_alpha   90.00
_cell.angle_beta   90.00
_cell.angle_gamma   90.00
#
_symmetry.space_group_name_H-M   'P 1'
#
loop_
_entity.id
_entity.type
_entity.pdbx_description
1 polymer ?
#
loop_
_entity_poly.entity_id
_entity_poly.type
_entity_poly.pdbx_seq_one_letter_code
_entity_poly.pdbx_strand_id
1 'polypeptide(L)'
;MYFYYALTVCARRYAWWRKHVTQIQLLQFVLDIFVMFYHQYQTPCPMPLSIHWFAVLTTATFFGLFMDFYLKRYGSKIQKVI
;
A
#
# COMPACT_ATOMS: atom_id res chain seq x y z
N MET A 1 5.48 1.75 8.76
CA MET A 1 4.44 1.54 9.79
C MET A 1 4.99 1.52 11.21
N TYR A 2 5.90 0.60 11.56
CA TYR A 2 6.39 0.43 12.94
C TYR A 2 7.01 1.70 13.56
N PHE A 3 7.79 2.45 12.78
CA PHE A 3 8.36 3.72 13.22
C PHE A 3 7.31 4.78 13.61
N TYR A 4 6.18 4.80 12.90
CA TYR A 4 5.08 5.72 13.18
C TYR A 4 4.38 5.38 14.51
N TYR A 5 4.20 4.10 14.83
CA TYR A 5 3.64 3.67 16.12
C TYR A 5 4.55 4.03 17.29
N ALA A 6 5.86 3.85 17.17
CA ALA A 6 6.81 4.26 18.20
C ALA A 6 6.77 5.78 18.45
N LEU A 7 6.71 6.59 17.39
CA LEU A 7 6.61 8.05 17.49
C LEU A 7 5.29 8.52 18.13
N THR A 8 4.17 7.81 17.91
CA THR A 8 2.90 8.18 18.57
C THR A 8 2.91 7.98 20.08
N VAL A 9 3.77 7.10 20.60
CA VAL A 9 3.95 6.86 22.04
C VAL A 9 4.88 7.90 22.66
N CYS A 10 6.00 8.23 22.00
CA CYS A 10 6.96 9.21 22.52
C CYS A 10 6.53 10.67 22.32
N ALA A 11 5.80 10.98 21.26
CA ALA A 11 5.43 12.36 20.93
C ALA A 11 4.01 12.43 20.35
N ARG A 12 3.01 12.60 21.23
CA ARG A 12 1.57 12.77 20.85
C ARG A 12 1.32 13.94 19.88
N ARG A 13 2.28 14.86 19.73
CA ARG A 13 2.13 16.13 18.98
C ARG A 13 2.43 16.04 17.48
N TYR A 14 3.16 15.04 16.99
CA TYR A 14 3.50 14.89 15.56
C TYR A 14 2.50 14.03 14.76
N ALA A 15 1.29 13.94 15.29
CA ALA A 15 0.14 13.27 14.73
C ALA A 15 -0.37 13.83 13.39
N TRP A 16 0.22 14.88 12.83
CA TRP A 16 -0.29 15.50 11.60
C TRP A 16 0.15 14.75 10.33
N TRP A 17 1.26 13.99 10.40
CA TRP A 17 1.84 13.33 9.23
C TRP A 17 1.19 11.98 8.86
N ARG A 18 0.13 11.55 9.56
CA ARG A 18 -0.51 10.23 9.38
C ARG A 18 -0.94 9.96 7.93
N LYS A 19 -1.36 11.02 7.20
CA LYS A 19 -1.79 10.93 5.80
C LYS A 19 -0.70 10.42 4.87
N HIS A 20 0.54 10.85 5.10
CA HIS A 20 1.65 10.47 4.24
C HIS A 20 2.09 9.03 4.49
N VAL A 21 1.95 8.50 5.70
CA VAL A 21 2.30 7.10 5.98
C VAL A 21 1.41 6.14 5.16
N THR A 22 0.11 6.42 5.07
CA THR A 22 -0.80 5.69 4.18
C THR A 22 -0.50 5.90 2.70
N GLN A 23 -0.15 7.12 2.27
CA GLN A 23 0.24 7.36 0.86
C GLN A 23 1.54 6.63 0.48
N ILE A 24 2.54 6.60 1.37
CA ILE A 24 3.80 5.87 1.17
C ILE A 24 3.54 4.36 1.10
N GLN A 25 2.63 3.82 1.89
CA GLN A 25 2.25 2.40 1.78
C GLN A 25 1.55 2.06 0.46
N LEU A 26 0.63 2.91 -0.02
CA LEU A 26 0.06 2.71 -1.35
C LEU A 26 1.13 2.76 -2.44
N LEU A 27 2.07 3.71 -2.34
CA LEU A 27 3.20 3.80 -3.27
C LEU A 27 4.09 2.55 -3.21
N GLN A 28 4.35 2.02 -2.02
CA GLN A 28 5.11 0.78 -1.83
C GLN A 28 4.47 -0.38 -2.59
N PHE A 29 3.15 -0.55 -2.52
CA PHE A 29 2.46 -1.62 -3.25
C PHE A 29 2.55 -1.47 -4.77
N VAL A 30 2.45 -0.24 -5.29
CA VAL A 30 2.60 0.01 -6.73
C VAL A 30 4.02 -0.31 -7.20
N LEU A 31 5.03 0.12 -6.43
CA LEU A 31 6.43 -0.19 -6.72
C LEU A 31 6.73 -1.69 -6.63
N ASP A 32 6.17 -2.38 -5.64
CA ASP A 32 6.33 -3.83 -5.45
C ASP A 32 5.79 -4.62 -6.66
N ILE A 33 4.60 -4.26 -7.15
CA ILE A 33 4.02 -4.84 -8.37
C ILE A 33 4.96 -4.62 -9.57
N PHE A 34 5.48 -3.40 -9.74
CA PHE A 34 6.37 -3.07 -10.85
C PHE A 34 7.68 -3.89 -10.79
N VAL A 35 8.28 -4.00 -9.60
CA VAL A 35 9.49 -4.78 -9.38
C VAL A 35 9.24 -6.27 -9.61
N MET A 36 8.08 -6.81 -9.20
CA MET A 36 7.70 -8.19 -9.49
C MET A 36 7.61 -8.48 -10.99
N PHE A 37 6.99 -7.59 -11.76
CA PHE A 37 6.90 -7.73 -13.22
C PHE A 37 8.27 -7.62 -13.88
N TYR A 38 9.10 -6.68 -13.43
CA TYR A 38 10.46 -6.49 -13.93
C TYR A 38 11.35 -7.72 -13.67
N HIS A 39 11.28 -8.27 -12.46
CA HIS A 39 12.00 -9.50 -12.11
C HIS A 39 11.58 -10.67 -12.99
N GLN A 40 10.29 -10.83 -13.29
CA GLN A 40 9.82 -11.90 -14.15
C GLN A 40 10.33 -11.79 -15.60
N TYR A 41 10.57 -10.57 -16.08
CA TYR A 41 11.09 -10.35 -17.45
C TYR A 41 12.60 -10.53 -17.55
N GLN A 42 13.35 -10.20 -16.49
CA GLN A 42 14.82 -10.18 -16.53
C GLN A 42 15.50 -11.42 -15.95
N THR A 43 14.85 -12.18 -15.07
CA THR A 43 15.51 -13.34 -14.46
C THR A 43 15.37 -14.59 -15.34
N PRO A 44 16.48 -15.28 -15.68
CA PRO A 44 16.45 -16.54 -16.42
C PRO A 44 16.02 -17.73 -15.55
N CYS A 45 15.78 -17.52 -14.25
CA CYS A 45 15.33 -18.56 -13.33
C CYS A 45 13.79 -18.61 -13.30
N PRO A 46 13.18 -19.77 -13.56
CA PRO A 46 11.73 -19.93 -13.45
C PRO A 46 11.35 -19.92 -11.97
N MET A 47 10.98 -18.75 -11.45
CA MET A 47 10.13 -18.70 -10.26
C MET A 47 8.83 -19.46 -10.58
N PRO A 48 8.35 -20.33 -9.68
CA PRO A 48 7.11 -21.07 -9.91
C PRO A 48 5.96 -20.08 -10.09
N LEU A 49 5.31 -20.11 -11.26
CA LEU A 49 4.24 -19.19 -11.64
C LEU A 49 3.14 -19.08 -10.58
N SER A 50 2.85 -20.19 -9.88
CA SER A 50 1.83 -20.26 -8.82
C SER A 50 2.14 -19.33 -7.65
N ILE A 51 3.40 -19.26 -7.20
CA ILE A 51 3.79 -18.39 -6.07
C ILE A 51 3.74 -16.93 -6.50
N HIS A 52 4.17 -16.63 -7.73
CA HIS A 52 4.09 -15.28 -8.29
C HIS A 52 2.64 -14.78 -8.36
N TRP A 53 1.73 -15.58 -8.90
CA TRP A 53 0.30 -15.24 -8.96
C TRP A 53 -0.34 -15.09 -7.58
N PHE A 54 0.00 -15.95 -6.63
CA PHE A 54 -0.48 -15.83 -5.25
C PHE A 54 0.01 -14.52 -4.61
N ALA A 55 1.28 -14.17 -4.79
CA ALA A 55 1.85 -12.95 -4.27
C ALA A 55 1.17 -11.71 -4.86
N VAL A 56 0.98 -11.66 -6.19
CA VAL A 56 0.24 -10.58 -6.88
C VAL A 56 -1.18 -10.45 -6.34
N LEU A 57 -1.90 -11.56 -6.16
CA LEU A 57 -3.27 -11.56 -5.61
C LEU A 57 -3.32 -10.99 -4.19
N THR A 58 -2.38 -11.40 -3.33
CA THR A 58 -2.30 -10.89 -1.95
C THR A 58 -1.98 -9.40 -1.94
N THR A 59 -1.02 -8.94 -2.75
CA THR A 59 -0.66 -7.52 -2.86
C THR A 59 -1.82 -6.67 -3.39
N ALA A 60 -2.58 -7.17 -4.37
CA ALA A 60 -3.77 -6.49 -4.89
C ALA A 60 -4.87 -6.36 -3.84
N THR A 61 -5.08 -7.40 -3.02
CA THR A 61 -6.08 -7.39 -1.94
C THR A 61 -5.72 -6.36 -0.87
N PHE A 62 -4.45 -6.32 -0.45
CA PHE A 62 -3.98 -5.30 0.49
C PHE A 62 -4.10 -3.89 -0.08
N PHE A 63 -3.74 -3.69 -1.35
CA PHE A 63 -3.91 -2.39 -2.01
C PHE A 63 -5.37 -1.93 -2.01
N GLY A 64 -6.32 -2.81 -2.35
CA GLY A 64 -7.75 -2.49 -2.32
C GLY A 64 -8.24 -2.10 -0.92
N LEU A 65 -7.82 -2.82 0.12
CA LEU A 65 -8.18 -2.53 1.51
C LEU A 65 -7.63 -1.16 1.97
N PHE A 66 -6.38 -0.85 1.62
CA PHE A 66 -5.76 0.44 1.92
C PHE A 66 -6.36 1.58 1.11
N MET A 67 -6.77 1.33 -0.13
CA MET A 67 -7.46 2.30 -0.97
C MET A 67 -8.85 2.64 -0.39
N ASP A 68 -9.63 1.64 0.03
CA ASP A 68 -10.92 1.87 0.72
C ASP A 68 -10.71 2.70 1.98
N PHE A 69 -9.73 2.33 2.81
CA PHE A 69 -9.38 3.09 4.02
C PHE A 69 -8.96 4.54 3.69
N TYR A 70 -8.15 4.75 2.65
CA TYR A 70 -7.71 6.08 2.23
C TYR A 70 -8.88 6.93 1.75
N LEU A 71 -9.77 6.39 0.91
CA LEU A 71 -10.98 7.07 0.45
C LEU A 71 -11.94 7.39 1.60
N LYS A 72 -12.12 6.47 2.55
CA LYS A 72 -13.02 6.67 3.69
C LYS A 72 -12.49 7.68 4.70
N ARG A 73 -11.16 7.81 4.83
CA ARG A 73 -10.49 8.69 5.79
C ARG A 73 -10.15 10.07 5.22
N TYR A 74 -9.82 10.15 3.93
CA TYR A 74 -9.31 11.35 3.25
C TYR A 74 -10.10 11.74 2.00
N GLY A 75 -11.00 10.89 1.52
CA GLY A 75 -11.97 11.27 0.49
C GLY A 75 -12.91 12.31 1.07
N SER A 76 -12.76 13.55 0.62
CA SER A 76 -13.80 14.56 0.74
C SER A 76 -15.11 13.92 0.33
N LYS A 77 -16.18 14.15 1.11
CA LYS A 77 -17.54 13.79 0.72
C LYS A 77 -17.72 14.17 -0.75
N ILE A 78 -17.71 13.20 -1.67
CA ILE A 78 -18.43 13.38 -2.91
C ILE A 78 -19.86 13.36 -2.42
N GLN A 79 -20.40 14.55 -2.10
CA GLN A 79 -21.84 14.72 -2.01
C GLN A 79 -22.35 14.13 -3.32
N LYS A 80 -23.06 13.00 -3.20
CA LYS A 80 -24.03 12.64 -4.22
C LYS A 80 -24.99 13.81 -4.27
N VAL A 81 -24.77 14.71 -5.22
CA VAL A 81 -25.77 15.68 -5.63
C VAL A 81 -26.88 14.83 -6.25
N ILE A 82 -28.06 14.98 -5.64
CA ILE A 82 -29.31 14.28 -5.92
C ILE A 82 -29.68 14.42 -7.39
#